data_AF-A0A7W7I1A1-F1
#
_entry.id   AF-A0A7W7I1A1-F1
#
_cell.length_a   1.000
_cell.length_b   1.000
_cell.length_c   1.000
_cell.angle_alpha   90.00
_cell.angle_beta   90.00
_cell.angle_gamma   90.00
#
_symmetry.space_group_name_H-M   'P 1'
#
loop_
_entity.id
_entity.type
_entity.pdbx_description
1 polymer ?
#
loop_
_entity_poly.entity_id
_entity_poly.type
_entity_poly.pdbx_seq_one_letter_code
_entity_poly.pdbx_strand_id
1 'polypeptide(L)'
;MAGFELNPVGRVESPLNDPATAPKQGDEGSPPAWLVFDPRYADALSDIRPGDPLLLLTWLDRADRGVLRVHPRDDRSRPLTGVFSTRSPDRPNPIGLHQVTVLEVGDLRLRVADLEALDGTPVLDVKPVLRPS
;
A
#
# COMPACT_ATOMS: atom_id res chain seq x y z
N MET A 1 -17.73 -20.42 -3.66
CA MET A 1 -16.49 -20.39 -2.84
C MET A 1 -16.80 -19.69 -1.55
N ALA A 2 -16.28 -20.17 -0.42
CA ALA A 2 -16.37 -19.44 0.85
C ALA A 2 -15.53 -18.15 0.75
N GLY A 3 -16.03 -17.05 1.30
CA GLY A 3 -15.23 -15.86 1.50
C GLY A 3 -14.13 -16.11 2.53
N PHE A 4 -13.09 -15.30 2.52
CA PHE A 4 -12.09 -15.23 3.59
C PHE A 4 -12.11 -13.82 4.19
N GLU A 5 -11.84 -13.74 5.47
CA GLU A 5 -11.76 -12.48 6.21
C GLU A 5 -10.30 -12.06 6.35
N LEU A 6 -10.03 -10.77 6.14
CA LEU A 6 -8.72 -10.17 6.36
C LEU A 6 -8.79 -9.29 7.60
N ASN A 7 -7.79 -9.41 8.46
CA ASN A 7 -7.64 -8.60 9.66
C ASN A 7 -6.51 -7.60 9.44
N PRO A 8 -6.78 -6.29 9.39
CA PRO A 8 -5.72 -5.29 9.32
C PRO A 8 -4.75 -5.43 10.49
N VAL A 9 -3.46 -5.25 10.20
CA VAL A 9 -2.38 -5.23 11.20
C VAL A 9 -2.03 -3.83 11.67
N GLY A 10 -2.52 -2.81 10.96
CA GLY A 10 -2.25 -1.41 11.22
C GLY A 10 -2.95 -0.51 10.23
N ARG A 11 -2.52 0.75 10.18
CA ARG A 11 -2.98 1.78 9.24
C ARG A 11 -1.83 2.64 8.75
N VAL A 12 -2.04 3.27 7.60
CA VAL A 12 -1.18 4.35 7.09
C VAL A 12 -1.58 5.67 7.77
N GLU A 13 -0.60 6.44 8.21
CA GLU A 13 -0.71 7.86 8.55
C GLU A 13 0.10 8.66 7.54
N SER A 14 -0.58 9.42 6.68
CA SER A 14 0.00 10.06 5.49
C SER A 14 -0.58 11.47 5.30
N PRO A 15 0.18 12.42 4.75
CA PRO A 15 -0.40 13.71 4.37
C PRO A 15 -1.33 13.62 3.14
N LEU A 16 -1.33 12.48 2.43
CA LEU A 16 -2.17 12.25 1.26
C LEU A 16 -3.61 11.97 1.69
N ASN A 17 -4.53 12.92 1.45
CA ASN A 17 -5.93 12.80 1.87
C ASN A 17 -6.92 12.79 0.69
N ASP A 18 -6.46 13.10 -0.52
CA ASP A 18 -7.28 13.16 -1.73
C ASP A 18 -6.68 12.24 -2.82
N PRO A 19 -7.41 11.19 -3.26
CA PRO A 19 -6.97 10.30 -4.34
C PRO A 19 -6.70 11.02 -5.66
N ALA A 20 -7.34 12.16 -5.92
CA ALA A 20 -7.15 12.91 -7.16
C ALA A 20 -5.78 13.60 -7.23
N THR A 21 -5.21 13.95 -6.07
CA THR A 21 -3.92 14.65 -5.95
C THR A 21 -2.78 13.74 -5.50
N ALA A 22 -3.10 12.54 -4.98
CA ALA A 22 -2.08 11.58 -4.59
C ALA A 22 -1.23 11.14 -5.81
N PRO A 23 0.07 10.90 -5.63
CA PRO A 23 0.92 10.33 -6.67
C PRO A 23 0.34 9.02 -7.20
N LYS A 24 0.55 8.74 -8.49
CA LYS A 24 0.03 7.49 -9.09
C LYS A 24 0.88 6.28 -8.74
N GLN A 25 2.14 6.47 -8.36
CA GLN A 25 3.09 5.44 -7.88
C GLN A 25 3.99 6.03 -6.79
N GLY A 26 4.53 5.17 -5.93
CA GLY A 26 5.38 5.56 -4.80
C GLY A 26 6.57 6.47 -5.17
N ASP A 27 7.27 6.15 -6.26
CA ASP A 27 8.46 6.87 -6.76
C ASP A 27 8.15 8.19 -7.48
N GLU A 28 6.88 8.55 -7.66
CA GLU A 28 6.43 9.81 -8.27
C GLU A 28 6.35 10.96 -7.25
N GLY A 29 7.29 11.03 -6.31
CA GLY A 29 7.38 12.11 -5.31
C GLY A 29 6.46 11.93 -4.10
N SER A 30 6.17 10.68 -3.71
CA SER A 30 5.34 10.43 -2.54
C SER A 30 6.00 10.93 -1.25
N PRO A 31 5.28 11.65 -0.39
CA PRO A 31 5.81 12.10 0.89
C PRO A 31 6.05 10.90 1.81
N PRO A 32 7.01 10.99 2.76
CA PRO A 32 7.15 9.97 3.79
C PRO A 32 5.87 9.81 4.60
N ALA A 33 5.54 8.56 4.95
CA ALA A 33 4.37 8.20 5.71
C ALA A 33 4.73 7.31 6.90
N TRP A 34 3.87 7.26 7.91
CA TRP A 34 3.98 6.31 9.01
C TRP A 34 3.07 5.11 8.76
N LEU A 35 3.59 3.92 9.00
CA LEU A 35 2.80 2.70 9.20
C LEU A 35 2.64 2.53 10.70
N VAL A 36 1.42 2.57 11.21
CA VAL A 36 1.11 2.45 12.64
C VAL A 36 0.42 1.11 12.88
N PHE A 37 1.04 0.26 13.68
CA PHE A 37 0.61 -1.12 13.92
C PHE A 37 -0.20 -1.24 15.21
N ASP A 38 -1.10 -2.23 15.25
CA ASP A 38 -1.78 -2.60 16.47
C ASP A 38 -0.76 -3.19 17.49
N PRO A 39 -0.83 -2.83 18.78
CA PRO A 39 0.08 -3.34 19.81
C PRO A 39 0.21 -4.87 19.86
N ARG A 40 -0.82 -5.63 19.45
CA ARG A 40 -0.77 -7.10 19.42
C ARG A 40 0.26 -7.66 18.42
N TYR A 41 0.78 -6.83 17.52
CA TYR A 41 1.79 -7.20 16.53
C TYR A 41 3.18 -6.62 16.83
N ALA A 42 3.43 -6.08 18.03
CA ALA A 42 4.71 -5.49 18.40
C ALA A 42 5.91 -6.41 18.11
N ASP A 43 5.82 -7.67 18.53
CA ASP A 43 6.88 -8.67 18.32
C ASP A 43 7.18 -8.93 16.85
N ALA A 44 6.22 -8.70 15.94
CA ALA A 44 6.42 -8.90 14.50
C ALA A 44 7.30 -7.81 13.85
N LEU A 45 7.56 -6.71 14.56
CA LEU A 45 8.38 -5.59 14.08
C LEU A 45 9.85 -5.68 14.52
N SER A 46 10.20 -6.62 15.40
CA SER A 46 11.44 -6.61 16.21
C SER A 46 12.74 -6.54 15.40
N ASP A 47 12.74 -7.08 14.19
CA ASP A 47 13.95 -7.22 13.36
C ASP A 47 14.06 -6.17 12.24
N ILE A 48 13.04 -5.32 12.07
CA ILE A 48 13.01 -4.30 11.02
C ILE A 48 13.93 -3.14 11.41
N ARG A 49 14.72 -2.67 10.45
CA ARG A 49 15.71 -1.59 10.64
C ARG A 49 15.55 -0.48 9.60
N PRO A 50 15.97 0.76 9.93
CA PRO A 50 16.14 1.79 8.92
C PRO A 50 17.03 1.31 7.77
N GLY A 51 16.59 1.57 6.54
CA GLY A 51 17.22 1.12 5.30
C GLY A 51 16.66 -0.19 4.74
N ASP A 52 15.84 -0.93 5.50
CA ASP A 52 15.25 -2.17 5.00
C ASP A 52 14.25 -1.89 3.87
N PRO A 53 14.36 -2.60 2.72
CA PRO A 53 13.35 -2.59 1.69
C PRO A 53 12.24 -3.60 2.05
N LEU A 54 10.99 -3.11 2.08
CA LEU A 54 9.83 -3.91 2.43
C LEU A 54 8.81 -3.92 1.29
N LEU A 55 8.13 -5.05 1.12
CA LEU A 55 6.86 -5.15 0.41
C LEU A 55 5.73 -4.92 1.43
N LEU A 56 4.95 -3.88 1.22
CA LEU A 56 3.78 -3.53 2.01
C LEU A 56 2.52 -3.93 1.24
N LEU A 57 1.63 -4.66 1.90
CA LEU A 57 0.28 -4.94 1.40
C LEU A 57 -0.74 -4.07 2.14
N THR A 58 -1.57 -3.37 1.39
CA THR A 58 -2.64 -2.51 1.93
C THR A 58 -4.00 -2.95 1.41
N TRP A 59 -5.08 -2.54 2.09
CA TRP A 59 -6.43 -2.63 1.55
C TRP A 59 -6.87 -1.24 1.11
N LEU A 60 -7.04 -1.03 -0.20
CA LEU A 60 -7.49 0.24 -0.77
C LEU A 60 -9.01 0.34 -0.60
N ASP A 61 -9.41 0.68 0.62
CA ASP A 61 -10.77 0.69 1.15
C ASP A 61 -11.77 1.58 0.39
N ARG A 62 -11.25 2.55 -0.37
CA ARG A 62 -12.04 3.51 -1.17
C ARG A 62 -12.27 3.05 -2.62
N ALA A 63 -11.73 1.90 -3.03
CA ALA A 63 -11.79 1.42 -4.41
C ALA A 63 -13.16 0.88 -4.82
N ASP A 64 -13.52 1.05 -6.10
CA ASP A 64 -14.68 0.40 -6.71
C ASP A 64 -14.34 -1.05 -7.10
N ARG A 65 -14.98 -2.00 -6.42
CA ARG A 65 -14.75 -3.44 -6.59
C ARG A 65 -15.49 -4.04 -7.79
N GLY A 66 -16.42 -3.30 -8.40
CA GLY A 66 -17.16 -3.70 -9.58
C GLY A 66 -16.40 -3.47 -10.90
N VAL A 67 -15.31 -2.72 -10.86
CA VAL A 67 -14.52 -2.37 -12.05
C VAL A 67 -13.67 -3.55 -12.51
N LEU A 68 -13.82 -3.90 -13.80
CA LEU A 68 -13.05 -4.97 -14.45
C LEU A 68 -12.10 -4.43 -15.54
N ARG A 69 -12.31 -3.21 -16.02
CA ARG A 69 -11.49 -2.56 -17.04
C ARG A 69 -11.39 -1.07 -16.76
N VAL A 70 -10.22 -0.49 -17.03
CA VAL A 70 -9.92 0.93 -16.82
C VAL A 70 -9.13 1.50 -17.99
N HIS A 71 -9.15 2.82 -18.13
CA HIS A 71 -8.12 3.52 -18.89
C HIS A 71 -6.93 3.75 -17.94
N PRO A 72 -5.75 3.12 -18.18
CA PRO A 72 -4.64 3.21 -17.23
C PRO A 72 -4.26 4.65 -16.90
N ARG A 73 -3.94 4.94 -15.64
CA ARG A 73 -3.65 6.30 -15.15
C ARG A 73 -4.78 7.33 -15.41
N ASP A 74 -6.02 6.86 -15.59
CA ASP A 74 -7.19 7.68 -15.92
C ASP A 74 -7.09 8.42 -17.27
N ASP A 75 -6.19 7.97 -18.15
CA ASP A 75 -5.90 8.59 -19.43
C ASP A 75 -6.74 7.95 -20.55
N ARG A 76 -7.80 8.64 -20.97
CA ARG A 76 -8.73 8.16 -22.01
C ARG A 76 -8.10 7.97 -23.39
N SER A 77 -6.90 8.51 -23.63
CA SER A 77 -6.17 8.23 -24.88
C SER A 77 -5.57 6.81 -24.91
N ARG A 78 -5.39 6.18 -23.73
CA ARG A 78 -4.89 4.81 -23.61
C ARG A 78 -6.00 3.80 -23.84
N PRO A 79 -5.69 2.60 -24.36
CA PRO A 79 -6.70 1.58 -24.56
C PRO A 79 -7.34 1.13 -23.24
N LEU A 80 -8.64 0.86 -23.28
CA LEU A 80 -9.38 0.28 -22.17
C LEU A 80 -8.83 -1.13 -21.85
N THR A 81 -8.24 -1.28 -20.67
CA THR A 81 -7.38 -2.42 -20.30
C THR A 81 -7.96 -3.16 -19.08
N GLY A 82 -7.87 -4.49 -19.04
CA GLY A 82 -8.36 -5.27 -17.89
C GLY A 82 -7.58 -4.98 -16.61
N VAL A 83 -8.25 -4.89 -15.47
CA VAL A 83 -7.61 -4.44 -14.21
C VAL A 83 -6.43 -5.31 -13.77
N PHE A 84 -6.44 -6.61 -14.08
CA PHE A 84 -5.37 -7.55 -13.75
C PHE A 84 -4.08 -7.35 -14.55
N SER A 85 -4.10 -6.60 -15.65
CA SER A 85 -2.89 -6.17 -16.37
C SER A 85 -2.50 -4.71 -16.05
N THR A 86 -3.03 -4.16 -14.96
CA THR A 86 -2.76 -2.79 -14.51
C THR A 86 -2.48 -2.76 -13.00
N ARG A 87 -2.13 -1.57 -12.50
CA ARG A 87 -2.05 -1.25 -11.07
C ARG A 87 -3.21 -0.36 -10.58
N SER A 88 -4.35 -0.34 -11.29
CA SER A 88 -5.50 0.44 -10.83
C SER A 88 -5.98 -0.03 -9.45
N PRO A 89 -6.34 0.89 -8.53
CA PRO A 89 -6.89 0.56 -7.23
C PRO A 89 -8.27 -0.11 -7.34
N ASP A 90 -9.04 0.24 -8.38
CA ASP A 90 -10.37 -0.31 -8.64
C ASP A 90 -10.24 -1.71 -9.24
N ARG A 91 -10.54 -2.72 -8.41
CA ARG A 91 -10.41 -4.14 -8.75
C ARG A 91 -11.20 -5.00 -7.75
N PRO A 92 -11.52 -6.26 -8.08
CA PRO A 92 -12.34 -7.13 -7.23
C PRO A 92 -11.84 -7.27 -5.78
N ASN A 93 -10.52 -7.38 -5.60
CA ASN A 93 -9.84 -7.37 -4.31
C ASN A 93 -8.80 -6.25 -4.34
N PRO A 94 -9.11 -5.05 -3.80
CA PRO A 94 -8.29 -3.85 -3.90
C PRO A 94 -7.08 -3.91 -2.97
N ILE A 95 -6.21 -4.90 -3.19
CA ILE A 95 -4.96 -5.06 -2.46
C ILE A 95 -3.92 -4.16 -3.13
N GLY A 96 -3.41 -3.19 -2.38
CA GLY A 96 -2.24 -2.42 -2.77
C GLY A 96 -0.97 -3.22 -2.53
N LEU A 97 0.01 -3.06 -3.42
CA LEU A 97 1.34 -3.66 -3.31
C LEU A 97 2.35 -2.55 -3.51
N HIS A 98 3.07 -2.22 -2.45
CA HIS A 98 4.02 -1.12 -2.44
C HIS A 98 5.40 -1.67 -2.07
N GLN A 99 6.43 -1.21 -2.76
CA GLN A 99 7.81 -1.41 -2.32
C GLN A 99 8.25 -0.13 -1.64
N VAL A 100 8.53 -0.19 -0.34
CA VAL A 100 8.86 0.97 0.49
C VAL A 100 10.23 0.78 1.13
N THR A 101 10.87 1.88 1.50
CA THR A 101 12.12 1.87 2.27
C THR A 101 11.87 2.39 3.67
N VAL A 102 12.27 1.65 4.70
CA VAL A 102 12.18 2.09 6.09
C VAL A 102 13.15 3.25 6.33
N LEU A 103 12.62 4.39 6.79
CA LEU A 103 13.41 5.57 7.15
C LEU A 103 13.69 5.64 8.65
N GLU A 104 12.72 5.22 9.46
CA GLU A 104 12.77 5.32 10.93
C GLU A 104 11.93 4.20 11.54
N VAL A 105 12.39 3.66 12.68
CA VAL A 105 11.67 2.66 13.47
C VAL A 105 11.32 3.29 14.81
N GLY A 106 10.02 3.37 15.11
CA GLY A 106 9.49 3.67 16.43
C GLY A 106 8.89 2.42 17.09
N ASP A 107 8.32 2.56 18.27
CA ASP A 107 7.83 1.43 19.08
C ASP A 107 6.80 0.55 18.34
N LEU A 108 5.69 1.13 17.90
CA LEU A 108 4.63 0.46 17.14
C LEU A 108 4.45 1.05 15.74
N ARG A 109 5.51 1.66 15.19
CA ARG A 109 5.39 2.37 13.92
C ARG A 109 6.68 2.38 13.10
N LEU A 110 6.52 2.37 11.78
CA LEU A 110 7.61 2.46 10.82
C LEU A 110 7.40 3.69 9.95
N ARG A 111 8.39 4.58 9.86
CA ARG A 111 8.35 5.65 8.87
C ARG A 111 8.93 5.12 7.58
N VAL A 112 8.23 5.33 6.46
CA VAL A 112 8.62 4.78 5.17
C VAL A 112 8.64 5.85 4.07
N ALA A 113 9.50 5.66 3.09
CA ALA A 113 9.50 6.41 1.83
C ALA A 113 8.71 5.67 0.73
N ASP A 114 8.40 6.39 -0.34
CA ASP A 114 7.82 5.86 -1.58
C ASP A 114 6.46 5.15 -1.39
N LEU A 115 5.61 5.72 -0.52
CA LEU A 115 4.26 5.22 -0.28
C LEU A 115 3.21 6.24 -0.74
N GLU A 116 2.47 5.88 -1.80
CA GLU A 116 1.40 6.67 -2.40
C GLU A 116 0.02 6.42 -1.75
N ALA A 117 -0.03 5.68 -0.64
CA ALA A 117 -1.27 5.37 0.06
C ALA A 117 -1.82 6.58 0.84
N LEU A 118 -3.15 6.69 0.81
CA LEU A 118 -3.87 7.74 1.51
C LEU A 118 -3.85 7.54 3.03
N ASP A 119 -4.08 8.62 3.77
CA ASP A 119 -4.28 8.56 5.21
C ASP A 119 -5.40 7.59 5.59
N GLY A 120 -5.21 6.85 6.68
CA GLY A 120 -6.13 5.86 7.19
C GLY A 120 -6.19 4.54 6.41
N THR A 121 -5.45 4.40 5.29
CA THR A 121 -5.45 3.17 4.49
C THR A 121 -5.04 1.97 5.36
N PRO A 122 -5.86 0.90 5.45
CA PRO A 122 -5.51 -0.28 6.25
C PRO A 122 -4.27 -1.00 5.72
N VAL A 123 -3.38 -1.39 6.65
CA VAL A 123 -2.24 -2.26 6.36
C VAL A 123 -2.65 -3.70 6.60
N LEU A 124 -2.40 -4.57 5.62
CA LEU A 124 -2.70 -6.00 5.68
C LEU A 124 -1.48 -6.82 6.10
N ASP A 125 -0.30 -6.50 5.56
CA ASP A 125 0.90 -7.32 5.74
C ASP A 125 2.18 -6.56 5.35
N VAL A 126 3.32 -7.03 5.85
CA VAL A 126 4.65 -6.48 5.59
C VAL A 126 5.63 -7.64 5.37
N LYS A 127 6.44 -7.58 4.31
CA LYS A 127 7.41 -8.62 3.97
C LYS A 127 8.75 -8.04 3.56
N PRO A 128 9.88 -8.72 3.80
CA PRO A 128 11.15 -8.32 3.21
C PRO A 128 11.12 -8.49 1.69
N VAL A 129 11.81 -7.60 0.96
CA VAL A 129 12.05 -7.79 -0.47
C VAL A 129 13.04 -8.95 -0.66
N LEU A 130 12.65 -9.96 -1.44
CA LEU A 130 13.55 -11.06 -1.80
C LEU A 130 14.67 -10.57 -2.72
N ARG A 131 15.92 -10.85 -2.34
CA ARG A 131 17.08 -10.70 -3.23
C ARG A 131 17.45 -12.09 -3.78
N PRO A 132 17.90 -12.19 -5.04
CA PRO A 132 18.45 -13.44 -5.54
C PRO A 132 19.58 -13.91 -4.61
N SER A 133 19.52 -15.18 -4.20
CA SER A 133 20.58 -15.86 -3.45
C SER A 133 21.79 -16.18 -4.32
#